data_AF-A0A2V9LPR8-F1
#
_entry.id   AF-A0A2V9LPR8-F1
#
_cell.length_a   1.000
_cell.length_b   1.000
_cell.length_c   1.000
_cell.angle_alpha   90.00
_cell.angle_beta   90.00
_cell.angle_gamma   90.00
#
_symmetry.space_group_name_H-M   'P 1'
#
loop_
_entity.id
_entity.type
_entity.pdbx_description
1 polymer ?
#
loop_
_entity_poly.entity_id
_entity_poly.type
_entity_poly.pdbx_seq_one_letter_code
_entity_poly.pdbx_strand_id
1 'polypeptide(L)'
;MRRKVPAQVRLKKFLWVVLPGVLILLAGLAVFLGLSVYRITHPAPAQESANPSLFLLPAQDVRWTSTDGTEFAGWWIAGASDNAPGIILAPGYGMNRADALSLALLLRENGFHLLIYEQRGCGAATERKSTLGLLETDDMQAALDFLLARPGVNRERAGIWGVDIGARAALMVGAARSQVRAIAADSPYDRIFDFLAVKMREELGSDNRLLAL
;
A
#
# COMPACT_ATOMS: atom_id res chain seq x y z
N MET A 1 -27.58 -48.18 -46.41
CA MET A 1 -28.63 -47.60 -45.52
C MET A 1 -27.95 -46.74 -44.45
N ARG A 2 -27.90 -45.41 -44.59
CA ARG A 2 -27.25 -44.52 -43.58
C ARG A 2 -28.24 -44.26 -42.43
N ARG A 3 -28.05 -44.92 -41.27
CA ARG A 3 -28.80 -44.60 -40.04
C ARG A 3 -28.51 -43.16 -39.63
N LYS A 4 -29.50 -42.27 -39.72
CA LYS A 4 -29.42 -40.91 -39.18
C LYS A 4 -29.35 -41.02 -37.65
N VAL A 5 -28.21 -40.65 -37.08
CA VAL A 5 -28.03 -40.61 -35.61
C VAL A 5 -28.97 -39.52 -35.05
N PRO A 6 -29.74 -39.79 -33.98
CA PRO A 6 -30.66 -38.80 -33.41
C PRO A 6 -29.92 -37.53 -32.98
N ALA A 7 -30.49 -36.36 -33.25
CA ALA A 7 -29.88 -35.06 -32.92
C ALA A 7 -29.50 -34.94 -31.43
N GLN A 8 -30.29 -35.52 -30.53
CA GLN A 8 -30.03 -35.56 -29.09
C GLN A 8 -28.73 -36.33 -28.73
N VAL A 9 -28.41 -37.40 -29.45
CA VAL A 9 -27.17 -38.18 -29.23
C VAL A 9 -25.94 -37.41 -29.72
N ARG A 10 -26.09 -36.60 -30.77
CA ARG A 10 -25.03 -35.70 -31.27
C ARG A 10 -24.78 -34.54 -30.30
N LEU A 11 -25.83 -33.93 -29.76
CA LEU A 11 -25.72 -32.84 -28.79
C LEU A 11 -25.09 -33.30 -27.47
N LYS A 12 -25.50 -34.47 -26.94
CA LYS A 12 -24.93 -35.03 -25.70
C LYS A 12 -23.44 -35.34 -25.84
N LYS A 13 -23.02 -35.90 -26.98
CA LYS A 13 -21.60 -36.16 -27.28
C LYS A 13 -20.79 -34.87 -27.46
N PHE A 14 -21.36 -33.88 -28.14
CA PHE A 14 -20.73 -32.57 -28.30
C PHE A 14 -20.53 -31.88 -26.93
N LEU A 15 -21.56 -31.86 -26.09
CA LEU A 15 -21.49 -31.32 -24.72
C LEU A 15 -20.44 -32.06 -23.87
N TRP A 16 -20.36 -33.39 -23.96
CA TRP A 16 -19.36 -34.18 -23.22
C TRP A 16 -17.91 -33.90 -23.64
N VAL A 17 -17.67 -33.44 -24.87
CA VAL A 17 -16.33 -33.08 -25.36
C VAL A 17 -16.00 -31.62 -25.05
N VAL A 18 -16.98 -30.72 -25.16
CA VAL A 18 -16.77 -29.26 -24.99
C VAL A 18 -16.78 -28.84 -23.52
N LEU A 19 -17.67 -29.42 -22.70
CA LEU A 19 -17.84 -29.02 -21.30
C LEU A 19 -16.56 -29.18 -20.48
N PRO A 20 -15.78 -30.29 -20.57
CA PRO A 20 -14.50 -30.39 -19.85
C PRO A 20 -13.51 -29.32 -20.28
N GLY A 21 -13.45 -28.99 -21.57
CA GLY A 21 -12.57 -27.92 -22.08
C GLY A 21 -12.95 -26.55 -21.53
N VAL A 22 -14.25 -26.22 -21.52
CA VAL A 22 -14.76 -24.97 -20.90
C VAL A 22 -14.46 -24.95 -19.41
N LEU A 23 -14.67 -26.04 -18.69
CA LEU A 23 -14.37 -26.12 -17.26
C LEU A 23 -12.88 -25.94 -16.96
N ILE A 24 -12.00 -26.55 -17.76
CA ILE A 24 -10.54 -26.37 -17.63
C ILE A 24 -10.16 -24.91 -17.89
N LEU A 25 -10.73 -24.28 -18.92
CA LEU A 25 -10.48 -22.87 -19.22
C LEU A 25 -10.95 -21.95 -18.08
N LEU A 26 -12.15 -22.18 -17.54
CA LEU A 26 -12.67 -21.42 -16.40
C LEU A 26 -11.83 -21.62 -15.14
N ALA A 27 -11.39 -22.85 -14.87
CA ALA A 27 -10.50 -23.15 -13.75
C ALA A 27 -9.14 -22.46 -13.92
N GLY A 28 -8.56 -22.51 -15.12
CA GLY A 28 -7.32 -21.81 -15.44
C GLY A 28 -7.44 -20.30 -15.25
N LEU A 29 -8.54 -19.70 -15.74
CA LEU A 29 -8.82 -18.28 -15.55
C LEU A 29 -8.99 -17.91 -14.07
N ALA A 30 -9.72 -18.73 -13.30
CA ALA A 30 -9.90 -18.49 -11.87
C ALA A 30 -8.58 -18.56 -11.09
N VAL A 31 -7.73 -19.55 -11.39
CA VAL A 31 -6.39 -19.67 -10.80
C VAL A 31 -5.53 -18.47 -11.17
N PHE A 32 -5.54 -18.05 -12.44
CA PHE A 32 -4.80 -16.89 -12.90
C PHE A 32 -5.22 -15.61 -12.17
N LEU A 33 -6.52 -15.30 -12.14
CA LEU A 33 -7.06 -14.13 -11.44
C LEU A 33 -6.75 -14.19 -9.93
N GLY A 34 -6.88 -15.36 -9.32
CA GLY A 34 -6.54 -15.57 -7.90
C GLY A 34 -5.07 -15.27 -7.60
N LEU A 35 -4.15 -15.73 -8.45
CA LEU A 35 -2.71 -15.45 -8.33
C LEU A 35 -2.39 -13.97 -8.55
N SER A 36 -3.03 -13.32 -9.52
CA SER A 36 -2.86 -11.87 -9.77
C SER A 36 -3.31 -11.05 -8.56
N VAL A 37 -4.50 -11.32 -8.01
CA VAL A 37 -4.98 -10.65 -6.78
C VAL A 37 -4.03 -10.94 -5.61
N TYR A 38 -3.58 -12.18 -5.46
CA TYR A 38 -2.65 -12.55 -4.40
C TYR A 38 -1.35 -11.72 -4.47
N ARG A 39 -0.73 -11.62 -5.65
CA ARG A 39 0.48 -10.81 -5.88
C ARG A 39 0.26 -9.33 -5.59
N ILE A 40 -0.85 -8.76 -6.06
CA ILE A 40 -1.19 -7.36 -5.82
C ILE A 40 -1.46 -7.10 -4.33
N THR A 41 -2.01 -8.06 -3.59
CA THR A 41 -2.24 -7.88 -2.15
C THR A 41 -1.02 -8.21 -1.29
N HIS A 42 0.01 -8.87 -1.83
CA HIS A 42 1.24 -9.24 -1.13
C HIS A 42 2.45 -8.69 -1.90
N PRO A 43 2.69 -7.36 -1.84
CA PRO A 43 3.84 -6.77 -2.50
C PRO A 43 5.14 -7.44 -2.05
N ALA A 44 6.07 -7.61 -3.00
CA ALA A 44 7.39 -8.09 -2.67
C ALA A 44 8.05 -7.14 -1.65
N PRO A 45 8.73 -7.66 -0.61
CA PRO A 45 9.47 -6.80 0.31
C PRO A 45 10.52 -5.99 -0.46
N ALA A 46 10.42 -4.67 -0.45
CA ALA A 46 11.48 -3.82 -0.95
C ALA A 46 12.72 -3.98 -0.07
N GLN A 47 13.89 -4.12 -0.68
CA GLN A 47 15.14 -4.09 0.08
C GLN A 47 15.37 -2.67 0.58
N GLU A 48 15.60 -2.53 1.87
CA GLU A 48 15.97 -1.26 2.48
C GLU A 48 17.42 -0.93 2.08
N SER A 49 17.58 -0.12 1.02
CA SER A 49 18.86 0.18 0.42
C SER A 49 19.70 1.20 1.21
N ALA A 50 19.06 1.93 2.13
CA ALA A 50 19.70 2.95 2.94
C ALA A 50 19.05 3.06 4.31
N ASN A 51 19.82 3.53 5.28
CA ASN A 51 19.35 3.84 6.63
C ASN A 51 19.61 5.32 6.95
N PRO A 52 19.00 5.88 8.01
CA PRO A 52 19.12 7.30 8.35
C PRO A 52 20.55 7.77 8.63
N SER A 53 21.43 6.87 9.08
CA SER A 53 22.82 7.23 9.40
C SER A 53 23.62 7.66 8.16
N LEU A 54 23.29 7.13 6.97
CA LEU A 54 23.88 7.56 5.70
C LEU A 54 23.55 9.03 5.36
N PHE A 55 22.45 9.55 5.92
CA PHE A 55 22.01 10.94 5.76
C PHE A 55 22.36 11.80 6.98
N LEU A 56 23.19 11.29 7.91
CA LEU A 56 23.54 11.95 9.18
C LEU A 56 22.30 12.30 10.04
N LEU A 57 21.21 11.54 9.87
CA LEU A 57 19.98 11.70 10.64
C LEU A 57 20.03 10.80 11.89
N PRO A 58 19.96 11.38 13.11
CA PRO A 58 19.87 10.60 14.33
C PRO A 58 18.45 10.03 14.45
N ALA A 59 18.28 8.79 14.01
CA ALA A 59 17.03 8.07 14.06
C ALA A 59 17.02 7.06 15.22
N GLN A 60 15.83 6.82 15.77
CA GLN A 60 15.54 5.75 16.72
C GLN A 60 14.54 4.80 16.07
N ASP A 61 14.79 3.49 16.13
CA ASP A 61 13.76 2.52 15.77
C ASP A 61 12.64 2.56 16.80
N VAL A 62 11.41 2.67 16.33
CA VAL A 62 10.21 2.74 17.14
C VAL A 62 9.17 1.75 16.62
N ARG A 63 8.28 1.33 17.52
CA ARG A 63 7.18 0.41 17.21
C ARG A 63 5.88 0.91 17.80
N TRP A 64 4.79 0.64 17.10
CA TRP A 64 3.42 0.86 17.57
C TRP A 64 2.50 -0.19 16.97
N THR A 65 1.27 -0.24 17.49
CA THR A 65 0.28 -1.23 17.10
C THR A 65 -0.95 -0.52 16.56
N SER A 66 -1.45 -1.00 15.42
CA SER A 66 -2.72 -0.57 14.84
C SER A 66 -3.92 -1.19 15.57
N THR A 67 -5.13 -0.72 15.28
CA THR A 67 -6.35 -1.14 15.96
C THR A 67 -6.68 -2.62 15.76
N ASP A 68 -6.21 -3.24 14.68
CA ASP A 68 -6.40 -4.67 14.38
C ASP A 68 -5.29 -5.57 14.97
N GLY A 69 -4.34 -4.99 15.71
CA GLY A 69 -3.20 -5.72 16.27
C GLY A 69 -1.98 -5.82 15.36
N THR A 70 -2.03 -5.24 14.15
CA THR A 70 -0.85 -5.15 13.28
C THR A 70 0.24 -4.32 13.96
N GLU A 71 1.44 -4.88 14.10
CA GLU A 71 2.59 -4.17 14.64
C GLU A 71 3.38 -3.54 13.49
N PHE A 72 3.71 -2.27 13.67
CA PHE A 72 4.54 -1.50 12.76
C PHE A 72 5.88 -1.18 13.40
N ALA A 73 6.91 -1.10 12.57
CA ALA A 73 8.18 -0.52 12.93
C ALA A 73 8.48 0.66 12.02
N GLY A 74 9.18 1.65 12.56
CA GLY A 74 9.52 2.86 11.82
C GLY A 74 10.72 3.57 12.42
N TRP A 75 11.10 4.66 11.78
CA TRP A 75 12.10 5.58 12.29
C TRP A 75 11.46 6.80 12.92
N TRP A 76 11.86 7.06 14.14
CA TRP A 76 11.65 8.32 14.80
C TRP A 76 12.88 9.21 14.61
N ILE A 77 12.68 10.40 14.07
CA ILE A 77 13.74 11.40 13.92
C ILE A 77 13.30 12.65 14.65
N ALA A 78 14.03 13.00 15.71
CA ALA A 78 13.73 14.20 16.48
C ALA A 78 14.09 15.47 15.69
N GLY A 79 13.18 16.43 15.69
CA GLY A 79 13.43 17.80 15.26
C GLY A 79 14.34 18.54 16.23
N ALA A 80 14.65 19.79 15.91
CA ALA A 80 15.62 20.59 16.66
C ALA A 80 15.04 21.35 17.87
N SER A 81 13.71 21.38 18.03
CA SER A 81 13.04 22.21 19.05
C SER A 81 11.94 21.46 19.78
N ASP A 82 11.78 21.78 21.06
CA ASP A 82 10.64 21.33 21.84
C ASP A 82 9.35 21.97 21.34
N ASN A 83 8.25 21.21 21.39
CA ASN A 83 6.92 21.60 20.92
C ASN A 83 6.86 21.94 19.41
N ALA A 84 7.69 21.28 18.60
CA ALA A 84 7.67 21.40 17.14
C ALA A 84 6.57 20.52 16.52
N PRO A 85 6.04 20.87 15.33
CA PRO A 85 5.10 20.02 14.62
C PRO A 85 5.71 18.67 14.24
N GLY A 86 4.88 17.62 14.24
CA GLY A 86 5.26 16.30 13.76
C GLY A 86 4.85 16.08 12.30
N ILE A 87 5.64 15.35 11.53
CA ILE A 87 5.31 14.95 10.16
C ILE A 87 5.43 13.44 10.02
N ILE A 88 4.37 12.82 9.50
CA ILE A 88 4.38 11.42 9.08
C ILE A 88 4.84 11.35 7.63
N LEU A 89 5.86 10.54 7.34
CA LEU A 89 6.28 10.20 5.99
C LEU A 89 5.83 8.77 5.71
N ALA A 90 4.89 8.64 4.78
CA ALA A 90 4.19 7.40 4.46
C ALA A 90 4.43 7.01 2.99
N PRO A 91 5.51 6.27 2.68
CA PRO A 91 5.75 5.68 1.37
C PRO A 91 4.55 4.84 0.89
N GLY A 92 4.52 4.63 -0.42
CA GLY A 92 3.43 3.97 -1.12
C GLY A 92 3.55 2.44 -1.17
N TYR A 93 2.78 1.86 -2.08
CA TYR A 93 2.71 0.42 -2.27
C TYR A 93 4.06 -0.16 -2.73
N GLY A 94 4.58 -1.14 -2.00
CA GLY A 94 5.84 -1.81 -2.35
C GLY A 94 7.09 -0.93 -2.20
N MET A 95 6.95 0.27 -1.63
CA MET A 95 8.06 1.16 -1.29
C MET A 95 8.62 0.81 0.10
N ASN A 96 9.80 1.33 0.41
CA ASN A 96 10.40 1.21 1.74
C ASN A 96 10.57 2.58 2.41
N ARG A 97 10.84 2.57 3.72
CA ARG A 97 11.06 3.80 4.51
C ARG A 97 12.27 4.62 4.06
N ALA A 98 13.26 4.01 3.39
CA ALA A 98 14.43 4.71 2.88
C ALA A 98 14.11 5.69 1.75
N ASP A 99 13.04 5.43 0.98
CA ASP A 99 12.57 6.31 -0.10
C ASP A 99 12.17 7.71 0.40
N ALA A 100 11.87 7.85 1.69
CA ALA A 100 11.52 9.12 2.32
C ALA A 100 12.73 9.89 2.88
N LEU A 101 13.95 9.32 2.91
CA LEU A 101 15.08 9.89 3.65
C LEU A 101 15.56 11.24 3.11
N SER A 102 15.55 11.44 1.80
CA SER A 102 15.93 12.74 1.21
C SER A 102 14.97 13.85 1.65
N LEU A 103 13.66 13.57 1.68
CA LEU A 103 12.66 14.51 2.19
C LEU A 103 12.80 14.69 3.72
N ALA A 104 13.06 13.60 4.44
CA ALA A 104 13.26 13.63 5.88
C ALA A 104 14.41 14.56 6.28
N LEU A 105 15.52 14.55 5.53
CA LEU A 105 16.64 15.45 5.78
C LEU A 105 16.21 16.91 5.75
N LEU A 106 15.54 17.33 4.67
CA LEU A 106 15.08 18.71 4.50
C LEU A 106 14.07 19.12 5.57
N LEU A 107 13.11 18.25 5.90
CA LEU A 107 12.10 18.56 6.92
C LEU A 107 12.73 18.67 8.32
N ARG A 108 13.69 17.81 8.63
CA ARG A 108 14.38 17.82 9.91
C ARG A 108 15.27 19.06 10.07
N GLU A 109 15.91 19.53 9.00
CA GLU A 109 16.63 20.82 8.97
C GLU A 109 15.70 22.01 9.23
N ASN A 110 14.43 21.90 8.86
CA ASN A 110 13.39 22.90 9.16
C ASN A 110 12.73 22.70 10.54
N GLY A 111 13.27 21.81 11.38
CA GLY A 111 12.90 21.67 12.79
C GLY A 111 11.72 20.72 13.06
N PHE A 112 11.20 20.00 12.06
CA PHE A 112 10.09 19.08 12.25
C PHE A 112 10.51 17.77 12.92
N HIS A 113 9.64 17.23 13.78
CA HIS A 113 9.74 15.84 14.22
C HIS A 113 9.21 14.91 13.14
N LEU A 114 9.88 13.79 12.88
CA LEU A 114 9.49 12.90 11.79
C LEU A 114 9.22 11.48 12.30
N LEU A 115 8.15 10.90 11.77
CA LEU A 115 7.86 9.47 11.86
C LEU A 115 7.83 8.92 10.43
N ILE A 116 8.74 7.99 10.14
CA ILE A 116 8.83 7.32 8.82
C ILE A 116 8.50 5.85 9.02
N TYR A 117 7.59 5.31 8.23
CA TYR A 117 7.19 3.91 8.33
C TYR A 117 6.79 3.32 7.00
N GLU A 118 6.62 2.01 6.94
CA GLU A 118 6.17 1.29 5.74
C GLU A 118 4.71 0.86 5.90
N GLN A 119 3.97 0.81 4.80
CA GLN A 119 2.57 0.35 4.85
C GLN A 119 2.46 -1.13 5.26
N ARG A 120 1.27 -1.54 5.74
CA ARG A 120 1.00 -2.97 5.92
C ARG A 120 1.22 -3.73 4.62
N GLY A 121 1.64 -4.97 4.74
CA GLY A 121 2.06 -5.76 3.58
C GLY A 121 3.47 -5.47 3.10
N CYS A 122 4.13 -4.42 3.60
CA CYS A 122 5.51 -4.09 3.27
C CYS A 122 6.44 -4.19 4.49
N GLY A 123 7.71 -4.45 4.20
CA GLY A 123 8.83 -4.33 5.14
C GLY A 123 8.63 -4.99 6.51
N ALA A 124 8.68 -4.19 7.57
CA ALA A 124 8.69 -4.67 8.95
C ALA A 124 7.30 -4.88 9.59
N ALA A 125 6.20 -4.58 8.88
CA ALA A 125 4.86 -4.83 9.40
C ALA A 125 4.61 -6.34 9.60
N THR A 126 3.95 -6.71 10.71
CA THR A 126 3.62 -8.11 10.99
C THR A 126 2.60 -8.66 10.01
N GLU A 127 1.65 -7.85 9.58
CA GLU A 127 0.73 -8.20 8.51
C GLU A 127 1.39 -8.08 7.14
N ARG A 128 1.28 -9.16 6.36
CA ARG A 128 1.90 -9.29 5.02
C ARG A 128 0.96 -8.96 3.86
N LYS A 129 -0.26 -8.54 4.18
CA LYS A 129 -1.28 -8.21 3.19
C LYS A 129 -1.58 -6.72 3.18
N SER A 130 -1.47 -6.09 2.01
CA SER A 130 -2.04 -4.77 1.75
C SER A 130 -3.54 -4.87 1.43
N THR A 131 -4.30 -3.92 1.94
CA THR A 131 -5.71 -3.73 1.62
C THR A 131 -5.95 -2.57 0.68
N LEU A 132 -4.87 -2.11 0.02
CA LEU A 132 -4.90 -1.10 -1.05
C LEU A 132 -5.55 0.22 -0.59
N GLY A 133 -5.40 0.57 0.68
CA GLY A 133 -5.89 1.81 1.28
C GLY A 133 -6.98 1.64 2.33
N LEU A 134 -7.63 0.47 2.41
CA LEU A 134 -8.75 0.27 3.34
C LEU A 134 -8.30 0.38 4.81
N LEU A 135 -7.49 -0.58 5.25
CA LEU A 135 -6.98 -0.64 6.62
C LEU A 135 -5.73 0.23 6.81
N GLU A 136 -5.04 0.59 5.74
CA GLU A 136 -3.92 1.54 5.78
C GLU A 136 -4.34 2.93 6.32
N THR A 137 -5.63 3.26 6.20
CA THR A 137 -6.19 4.48 6.83
C THR A 137 -6.17 4.36 8.35
N ASP A 138 -6.57 3.21 8.91
CA ASP A 138 -6.59 2.97 10.35
C ASP A 138 -5.16 2.86 10.92
N ASP A 139 -4.24 2.27 10.15
CA ASP A 139 -2.82 2.23 10.51
C ASP A 139 -2.22 3.63 10.62
N MET A 140 -2.57 4.51 9.68
CA MET A 140 -2.10 5.89 9.71
C MET A 140 -2.72 6.67 10.87
N GLN A 141 -3.96 6.38 11.26
CA GLN A 141 -4.52 6.94 12.50
C GLN A 141 -3.72 6.50 13.72
N ALA A 142 -3.38 5.22 13.82
CA ALA A 142 -2.53 4.70 14.91
C ALA A 142 -1.12 5.31 14.89
N ALA A 143 -0.53 5.50 13.71
CA ALA A 143 0.75 6.18 13.55
C ALA A 143 0.67 7.66 13.97
N LEU A 144 -0.43 8.35 13.67
CA LEU A 144 -0.68 9.71 14.12
C LEU A 144 -0.84 9.79 15.65
N ASP A 145 -1.58 8.86 16.24
CA ASP A 145 -1.72 8.77 17.70
C ASP A 145 -0.36 8.53 18.38
N PHE A 146 0.44 7.62 17.81
CA PHE A 146 1.81 7.38 18.26
C PHE A 146 2.67 8.64 18.15
N LEU A 147 2.64 9.34 17.00
CA LEU A 147 3.38 10.58 16.77
C LEU A 147 3.01 11.66 17.78
N LEU A 148 1.72 11.93 17.96
CA LEU A 148 1.24 12.99 18.86
C LEU A 148 1.48 12.66 20.33
N ALA A 149 1.65 11.39 20.69
CA ALA A 149 2.02 10.96 22.04
C ALA A 149 3.50 11.20 22.37
N ARG A 150 4.37 11.47 21.38
CA ARG A 150 5.81 11.62 21.61
C ARG A 150 6.13 12.93 22.36
N PRO A 151 7.06 12.88 23.34
CA PRO A 151 7.59 14.09 23.96
C PRO A 151 8.18 15.05 22.94
N GLY A 152 7.98 16.36 23.14
CA GLY A 152 8.45 17.40 22.23
C GLY A 152 7.55 17.63 21.01
N VAL A 153 6.62 16.73 20.68
CA VAL A 153 5.68 16.95 19.57
C VAL A 153 4.53 17.86 19.98
N ASN A 154 4.24 18.84 19.13
CA ASN A 154 3.04 19.64 19.27
C ASN A 154 1.80 18.82 18.88
N ARG A 155 0.95 18.54 19.89
CA ARG A 155 -0.23 17.65 19.74
C ARG A 155 -1.31 18.19 18.82
N GLU A 156 -1.27 19.48 18.46
CA GLU A 156 -2.28 20.14 17.62
C GLU A 156 -1.78 20.44 16.20
N ARG A 157 -0.51 20.10 15.90
CA ARG A 157 0.14 20.41 14.61
C ARG A 157 0.88 19.19 14.08
N ALA A 158 0.18 18.41 13.26
CA ALA A 158 0.75 17.34 12.46
C ALA A 158 0.68 17.67 10.96
N GLY A 159 1.66 17.18 10.21
CA GLY A 159 1.63 17.10 8.75
C GLY A 159 1.74 15.65 8.28
N ILE A 160 1.29 15.37 7.06
CA ILE A 160 1.44 14.04 6.45
C ILE A 160 1.91 14.21 5.01
N TRP A 161 2.98 13.51 4.64
CA TRP A 161 3.32 13.24 3.25
C TRP A 161 3.05 11.78 2.95
N GLY A 162 2.37 11.51 1.84
CA GLY A 162 2.03 10.15 1.43
C GLY A 162 2.10 9.97 -0.08
N VAL A 163 2.42 8.74 -0.50
CA VAL A 163 2.44 8.30 -1.91
C VAL A 163 1.39 7.21 -2.13
N ASP A 164 0.62 7.28 -3.20
CA ASP A 164 -0.41 6.29 -3.57
C ASP A 164 -1.33 5.93 -2.39
N ILE A 165 -1.13 4.73 -1.81
CA ILE A 165 -1.84 4.20 -0.65
C ILE A 165 -1.66 5.14 0.56
N GLY A 166 -0.43 5.59 0.80
CA GLY A 166 -0.12 6.57 1.85
C GLY A 166 -0.78 7.92 1.59
N ALA A 167 -0.86 8.35 0.33
CA ALA A 167 -1.52 9.61 -0.04
C ALA A 167 -3.04 9.55 0.23
N ARG A 168 -3.68 8.45 -0.16
CA ARG A 168 -5.10 8.21 0.14
C ARG A 168 -5.35 8.18 1.65
N ALA A 169 -4.55 7.41 2.39
CA ALA A 169 -4.66 7.35 3.84
C ALA A 169 -4.49 8.75 4.47
N ALA A 170 -3.52 9.54 4.00
CA ALA A 170 -3.29 10.91 4.48
C ALA A 170 -4.53 11.79 4.32
N LEU A 171 -5.17 11.76 3.14
CA LEU A 171 -6.40 12.52 2.88
C LEU A 171 -7.55 12.09 3.79
N MET A 172 -7.76 10.78 3.96
CA MET A 172 -8.81 10.25 4.84
C MET A 172 -8.57 10.61 6.30
N VAL A 173 -7.33 10.48 6.79
CA VAL A 173 -6.97 10.84 8.16
C VAL A 173 -7.09 12.34 8.39
N GLY A 174 -6.63 13.18 7.46
CA GLY A 174 -6.75 14.64 7.60
C GLY A 174 -8.20 15.14 7.59
N ALA A 175 -9.09 14.48 6.84
CA ALA A 175 -10.51 14.79 6.90
C ALA A 175 -11.13 14.47 8.28
N ALA A 176 -10.62 13.45 8.97
CA ALA A 176 -11.14 13.00 10.27
C ALA A 176 -10.44 13.64 11.48
N ARG A 177 -9.22 14.14 11.33
CA ARG A 177 -8.33 14.52 12.45
C ARG A 177 -7.91 15.98 12.35
N SER A 178 -8.53 16.83 13.17
CA SER A 178 -8.26 18.28 13.20
C SER A 178 -6.81 18.68 13.54
N GLN A 179 -6.04 17.76 14.13
CA GLN A 179 -4.61 17.93 14.42
C GLN A 179 -3.76 17.93 13.14
N VAL A 180 -4.25 17.35 12.04
CA VAL A 180 -3.56 17.34 10.75
C VAL A 180 -3.79 18.68 10.06
N ARG A 181 -2.73 19.48 9.95
CA ARG A 181 -2.76 20.86 9.43
C ARG A 181 -2.27 20.98 7.99
N ALA A 182 -1.54 19.99 7.49
CA ALA A 182 -1.01 19.97 6.13
C ALA A 182 -0.92 18.54 5.60
N ILE A 183 -1.26 18.38 4.31
CA ILE A 183 -1.10 17.12 3.58
C ILE A 183 -0.39 17.40 2.27
N ALA A 184 0.65 16.62 1.99
CA ALA A 184 1.26 16.48 0.68
C ALA A 184 0.92 15.10 0.13
N ALA A 185 -0.03 15.05 -0.80
CA ALA A 185 -0.53 13.81 -1.40
C ALA A 185 0.08 13.62 -2.80
N ASP A 186 0.94 12.62 -2.95
CA ASP A 186 1.52 12.22 -4.23
C ASP A 186 0.72 11.07 -4.83
N SER A 187 0.22 11.28 -6.05
CA SER A 187 -0.52 10.27 -6.82
C SER A 187 -1.70 9.62 -6.06
N PRO A 188 -2.56 10.40 -5.36
CA PRO A 188 -3.70 9.82 -4.64
C PRO A 188 -4.75 9.27 -5.61
N TYR A 189 -5.56 8.37 -5.09
CA TYR A 189 -6.72 7.82 -5.80
C TYR A 189 -7.94 7.84 -4.87
N ASP A 190 -9.13 7.95 -5.48
CA ASP A 190 -10.40 8.02 -4.76
C ASP A 190 -10.82 6.62 -4.27
N ARG A 191 -11.04 5.70 -5.22
CA ARG A 191 -11.55 4.36 -4.92
C ARG A 191 -10.43 3.33 -4.98
N ILE A 192 -10.48 2.38 -4.06
CA ILE A 192 -9.53 1.26 -4.01
C ILE A 192 -9.50 0.49 -5.34
N PHE A 193 -10.63 0.37 -6.02
CA PHE A 193 -10.72 -0.28 -7.33
C PHE A 193 -9.94 0.46 -8.43
N ASP A 194 -9.75 1.77 -8.32
CA ASP A 194 -8.97 2.53 -9.29
C ASP A 194 -7.49 2.16 -9.17
N PHE A 195 -6.98 2.03 -7.94
CA PHE A 195 -5.61 1.56 -7.71
C PHE A 195 -5.43 0.08 -8.06
N LEU A 196 -6.41 -0.77 -7.72
CA LEU A 196 -6.40 -2.18 -8.14
C LEU A 196 -6.38 -2.30 -9.67
N ALA A 197 -7.12 -1.47 -10.39
CA ALA A 197 -7.11 -1.49 -11.85
C ALA A 197 -5.74 -1.11 -12.41
N VAL A 198 -5.05 -0.12 -11.83
CA VAL A 198 -3.67 0.23 -12.19
C VAL A 198 -2.75 -0.98 -11.97
N LYS A 199 -2.78 -1.61 -10.79
CA LYS A 199 -1.94 -2.78 -10.50
C LYS A 199 -2.27 -4.00 -11.34
N MET A 200 -3.53 -4.22 -11.67
CA MET A 200 -3.93 -5.25 -12.62
C MET A 200 -3.39 -4.96 -14.02
N ARG A 201 -3.40 -3.70 -14.49
CA ARG A 201 -2.83 -3.35 -15.79
C ARG A 201 -1.32 -3.57 -15.84
N GLU A 202 -0.62 -3.22 -14.76
CA GLU A 202 0.82 -3.47 -14.59
C GLU A 202 1.13 -4.97 -14.61
N GLU A 203 0.43 -5.78 -13.81
CA GLU A 203 0.60 -7.24 -13.74
C GLU A 203 0.28 -7.94 -15.07
N LEU A 204 -0.75 -7.48 -15.78
CA LEU A 204 -1.13 -8.01 -17.09
C LEU A 204 -0.23 -7.49 -18.23
N GLY A 205 0.68 -6.55 -17.96
CA GLY A 205 1.52 -5.92 -18.98
C GLY A 205 0.72 -5.14 -20.03
N SER A 206 -0.51 -4.74 -19.72
CA SER A 206 -1.41 -4.06 -20.66
C SER A 206 -1.05 -2.59 -20.91
N ASP A 207 -0.17 -2.01 -20.09
CA ASP A 207 0.44 -0.70 -20.34
C ASP A 207 1.61 -0.77 -21.35
N ASN A 208 1.95 -1.96 -21.86
CA ASN A 208 2.89 -2.10 -22.98
C ASN A 208 2.23 -1.61 -24.27
N ARG A 209 2.78 -0.54 -24.86
CA ARG A 209 2.43 -0.02 -26.20
C ARG A 209 2.42 -1.06 -27.33
N LEU A 210 2.96 -2.27 -27.12
CA LEU A 210 2.92 -3.39 -28.05
C LEU A 210 1.54 -4.06 -28.18
N LEU A 211 0.65 -3.91 -27.19
CA LEU A 211 -0.72 -4.44 -27.24
C LEU A 211 -1.76 -3.39 -27.70
N ALA A 212 -1.31 -2.17 -28.02
CA ALA A 212 -2.13 -1.06 -28.48
C ALA A 212 -2.06 -0.84 -30.02
N LEU A 213 -1.50 -1.80 -30.76
CA LEU A 213 -1.50 -1.88 -32.23
C LEU A 213 -2.60 -2.83 -32.72
#